data_AF-A0A2V6RNL8-F1
#
_entry.id   AF-A0A2V6RNL8-F1
#
_cell.length_a   1.000
_cell.length_b   1.000
_cell.length_c   1.000
_cell.angle_alpha   90.00
_cell.angle_beta   90.00
_cell.angle_gamma   90.00
#
_symmetry.space_group_name_H-M   'P 1'
#
loop_
_entity.id
_entity.type
_entity.pdbx_description
1 polymer ?
#
loop_
_entity_poly.entity_id
_entity_poly.type
_entity_poly.pdbx_seq_one_letter_code
_entity_poly.pdbx_strand_id
1 'polypeptide(L)'
;MIFQQLVNDEAGCLSYLIGCGRAGVALIVDPGRDRVGDYVAVARRKGLTITHVVDTHVHADHVSGNQALAAQTGATVYIHAAAEAKYRHLPVEDGNELRVGTV
;
A
#
# COMPACT_ATOMS: atom_id res chain seq x y z
N MET A 1 -9.21 2.24 -14.43
CA MET A 1 -8.46 1.51 -13.38
C MET A 1 -7.03 1.33 -13.86
N ILE A 2 -6.04 1.52 -12.99
CA ILE A 2 -4.62 1.30 -13.26
C ILE A 2 -4.16 0.19 -12.34
N PHE A 3 -3.49 -0.83 -12.86
CA PHE A 3 -2.94 -1.94 -12.09
C PHE A 3 -1.47 -2.15 -12.44
N GLN A 4 -0.63 -2.34 -11.43
CA GLN A 4 0.77 -2.72 -11.63
C GLN A 4 1.29 -3.57 -10.47
N GLN A 5 1.81 -4.75 -10.78
CA GLN A 5 2.62 -5.54 -9.87
C GLN A 5 4.06 -5.01 -9.85
N LEU A 6 4.66 -4.98 -8.67
CA LEU A 6 6.07 -4.66 -8.44
C LEU A 6 6.71 -5.85 -7.73
N VAL A 7 7.77 -6.40 -8.33
CA VAL A 7 8.48 -7.56 -7.80
C VAL A 7 9.67 -7.08 -6.96
N ASN A 8 9.80 -7.60 -5.75
CA ASN A 8 11.02 -7.49 -4.96
C ASN A 8 11.75 -8.84 -5.02
N ASP A 9 12.62 -9.01 -6.02
CA ASP A 9 13.34 -10.26 -6.27
C ASP A 9 14.23 -10.68 -5.08
N GLU A 10 14.77 -9.72 -4.33
CA GLU A 10 15.64 -9.99 -3.17
C GLU A 10 14.86 -10.64 -2.02
N ALA A 11 13.62 -10.19 -1.80
CA ALA A 11 12.74 -10.72 -0.77
C ALA A 11 11.80 -11.84 -1.27
N GLY A 12 11.76 -12.09 -2.59
CA GLY A 12 10.76 -12.97 -3.21
C GLY A 12 9.31 -12.48 -3.03
N CYS A 13 9.13 -11.20 -2.74
CA CYS A 13 7.84 -10.60 -2.37
C CYS A 13 7.21 -9.84 -3.55
N LEU A 14 5.89 -9.73 -3.55
CA LEU A 14 5.12 -9.00 -4.55
C LEU A 14 4.34 -7.88 -3.88
N SER A 15 4.44 -6.68 -4.44
CA SER A 15 3.60 -5.55 -4.07
C SER A 15 2.70 -5.15 -5.25
N TYR A 16 1.55 -4.54 -4.95
CA TYR A 16 0.58 -4.20 -5.98
C TYR A 16 0.13 -2.75 -5.87
N LEU A 17 0.29 -1.99 -6.95
CA LEU A 17 -0.29 -0.66 -7.09
C LEU A 17 -1.62 -0.76 -7.84
N ILE A 18 -2.68 -0.25 -7.22
CA ILE A 18 -4.03 -0.18 -7.79
C ILE A 18 -4.49 1.27 -7.73
N GLY A 19 -4.81 1.86 -8.88
CA GLY A 19 -5.05 3.29 -9.02
C GLY A 19 -6.35 3.66 -9.75
N CYS A 20 -6.95 4.76 -9.31
CA CYS A 20 -7.97 5.48 -10.06
C CYS A 20 -7.32 6.62 -10.85
N GLY A 21 -7.13 6.43 -12.16
CA GLY A 21 -6.60 7.47 -13.03
C GLY A 21 -7.47 8.74 -13.08
N ARG A 22 -8.80 8.62 -12.93
CA ARG A 22 -9.72 9.77 -12.91
C ARG A 22 -9.53 10.65 -11.68
N ALA A 23 -9.34 10.04 -10.52
CA ALA A 23 -9.20 10.74 -9.24
C ALA A 23 -7.74 11.05 -8.89
N GLY A 24 -6.76 10.49 -9.62
CA GLY A 24 -5.34 10.70 -9.36
C GLY A 24 -4.85 10.04 -8.05
N VAL A 25 -5.54 9.01 -7.57
CA VAL A 25 -5.23 8.34 -6.29
C VAL A 25 -4.97 6.85 -6.47
N ALA A 26 -4.16 6.29 -5.59
CA ALA A 26 -3.82 4.87 -5.59
C ALA A 26 -3.73 4.27 -4.18
N LEU A 27 -3.87 2.95 -4.14
CA LEU A 27 -3.46 2.10 -3.04
C LEU A 27 -2.19 1.31 -3.41
N ILE A 28 -1.42 0.94 -2.39
CA ILE A 28 -0.34 -0.03 -2.50
C ILE A 28 -0.58 -1.18 -1.52
N VAL A 29 -0.44 -2.41 -1.98
CA VAL A 29 -0.56 -3.64 -1.18
C VAL A 29 0.84 -4.21 -0.91
N ASP A 30 1.09 -4.61 0.34
CA ASP A 30 2.30 -5.28 0.83
C ASP A 30 3.61 -4.60 0.38
N PRO A 31 3.84 -3.32 0.72
CA PRO A 31 5.07 -2.63 0.34
C PRO A 31 6.27 -3.10 1.17
N GLY A 32 7.42 -3.31 0.53
CA GLY A 32 8.72 -3.48 1.19
C GLY A 32 9.33 -2.16 1.63
N ARG A 33 9.94 -2.11 2.82
CA ARG A 33 10.55 -0.89 3.39
C ARG A 33 11.71 -0.33 2.56
N ASP A 34 12.49 -1.21 1.95
CA ASP A 34 13.59 -0.93 1.04
C ASP A 34 13.12 -0.36 -0.31
N ARG A 35 11.87 -0.60 -0.70
CA ARG A 35 11.30 -0.22 -2.00
C ARG A 35 10.35 0.99 -1.96
N VAL A 36 10.25 1.69 -0.83
CA VAL A 36 9.34 2.83 -0.62
C VAL A 36 9.46 3.89 -1.73
N GLY A 37 10.68 4.25 -2.11
CA GLY A 37 10.95 5.21 -3.17
C GLY A 37 10.41 4.78 -4.53
N ASP A 38 10.47 3.48 -4.84
CA ASP A 38 9.99 2.92 -6.10
C ASP A 38 8.48 3.04 -6.23
N TYR A 39 7.73 2.74 -5.15
CA TYR A 39 6.27 2.86 -5.16
C TYR A 39 5.85 4.32 -5.41
N VAL A 40 6.47 5.27 -4.72
CA VAL A 40 6.20 6.71 -4.90
C VAL A 40 6.55 7.15 -6.31
N ALA A 41 7.69 6.71 -6.84
CA ALA A 41 8.11 7.05 -8.20
C ALA A 41 7.16 6.47 -9.26
N VAL A 42 6.73 5.21 -9.11
CA VAL A 42 5.77 4.56 -10.02
C VAL A 42 4.42 5.27 -9.98
N ALA A 43 3.90 5.59 -8.79
CA ALA A 43 2.64 6.32 -8.65
C ALA A 43 2.73 7.70 -9.34
N ARG A 44 3.79 8.47 -9.07
CA ARG A 44 4.01 9.79 -9.66
C ARG A 44 4.10 9.74 -11.18
N ARG A 45 4.84 8.78 -11.77
CA ARG A 45 4.92 8.60 -13.22
C ARG A 45 3.57 8.33 -13.88
N LYS A 46 2.62 7.80 -13.13
CA LYS A 46 1.25 7.51 -13.59
C LYS A 46 0.25 8.62 -13.25
N GLY A 47 0.71 9.75 -12.70
CA GLY A 47 -0.16 10.83 -12.25
C GLY A 47 -1.00 10.48 -11.02
N LEU A 48 -0.50 9.59 -10.17
CA LEU A 48 -1.20 9.09 -8.98
C LEU A 48 -0.50 9.52 -7.69
N THR A 49 -1.30 9.73 -6.65
CA THR A 49 -0.86 9.91 -5.26
C THR A 49 -1.29 8.70 -4.45
N ILE A 50 -0.36 8.09 -3.73
CA ILE A 50 -0.65 6.97 -2.82
C ILE A 50 -1.39 7.56 -1.61
N THR A 51 -2.63 7.13 -1.41
CA THR A 51 -3.50 7.59 -0.30
C THR A 51 -3.85 6.45 0.65
N HIS A 52 -3.63 5.22 0.21
CA HIS A 52 -3.95 3.99 0.94
C HIS A 52 -2.74 3.05 0.88
N VAL A 53 -2.42 2.43 2.01
CA VAL A 53 -1.44 1.35 2.10
C VAL A 53 -2.10 0.20 2.82
N VAL A 54 -2.06 -1.00 2.25
CA VAL A 54 -2.68 -2.19 2.84
C VAL A 54 -1.59 -3.23 3.06
N ASP A 55 -1.49 -3.73 4.28
CA ASP A 55 -0.79 -5.00 4.53
C ASP A 55 -1.84 -6.12 4.62
N THR A 56 -1.60 -7.21 3.91
CA THR A 56 -2.44 -8.40 3.95
C THR A 56 -2.32 -9.12 5.30
N HIS A 57 -1.13 -9.09 5.90
CA HIS A 57 -0.81 -9.69 7.20
C HIS A 57 0.44 -9.04 7.81
N VAL A 58 0.79 -9.44 9.03
CA VAL A 58 2.11 -9.11 9.59
C VAL A 58 3.15 -10.01 8.93
N HIS A 59 4.00 -9.41 8.11
CA HIS A 59 5.01 -10.11 7.33
C HIS A 59 6.14 -10.67 8.20
N ALA A 60 6.58 -11.90 7.89
CA ALA A 60 7.69 -12.58 8.56
C ALA A 60 8.98 -12.66 7.72
N ASP A 61 8.86 -12.32 6.43
CA ASP A 61 9.86 -12.43 5.38
C ASP A 61 10.45 -11.07 4.99
N HIS A 62 9.74 -9.97 5.25
CA HIS A 62 10.24 -8.62 5.02
C HIS A 62 9.69 -7.61 6.03
N VAL A 63 10.37 -6.45 6.13
CA VAL A 63 9.85 -5.31 6.91
C VAL A 63 8.91 -4.50 6.02
N SER A 64 7.66 -4.36 6.44
CA SER A 64 6.69 -3.53 5.72
C SER A 64 7.15 -2.08 5.61
N GLY A 65 6.97 -1.50 4.42
CA GLY A 65 7.17 -0.10 4.11
C GLY A 65 5.98 0.78 4.46
N ASN A 66 4.94 0.23 5.10
CA ASN A 66 3.67 0.92 5.34
C ASN A 66 3.81 2.27 6.08
N GLN A 67 4.56 2.31 7.19
CA GLN A 67 4.76 3.51 8.00
C GLN A 67 5.63 4.53 7.26
N ALA A 68 6.62 4.06 6.49
CA ALA A 68 7.48 4.93 5.70
C ALA A 68 6.70 5.59 4.55
N LEU A 69 5.85 4.83 3.86
CA LEU A 69 4.94 5.37 2.84
C LEU A 69 3.94 6.35 3.46
N ALA A 70 3.33 6.01 4.59
CA ALA A 70 2.41 6.90 5.30
C ALA A 70 3.09 8.21 5.70
N ALA A 71 4.32 8.16 6.21
CA ALA A 71 5.09 9.35 6.56
C ALA A 71 5.42 10.22 5.34
N GLN A 72 5.70 9.62 4.18
CA GLN A 72 6.07 10.36 2.97
C GLN A 72 4.87 10.91 2.19
N THR A 73 3.72 10.26 2.27
CA THR A 73 2.56 10.53 1.39
C THR A 73 1.32 11.02 2.14
N GLY A 74 1.28 10.85 3.46
CA GLY A 74 0.07 11.05 4.25
C GLY A 74 -0.96 9.92 4.09
N ALA A 75 -0.60 8.81 3.44
CA ALA A 75 -1.51 7.68 3.23
C ALA A 75 -1.99 7.05 4.54
N THR A 76 -3.21 6.54 4.51
CA THR A 76 -3.76 5.72 5.61
C THR A 76 -3.27 4.29 5.47
N VAL A 77 -2.77 3.72 6.56
CA VAL A 77 -2.35 2.31 6.64
C VAL A 77 -3.53 1.47 7.11
N TYR A 78 -3.79 0.37 6.42
CA TYR A 78 -4.83 -0.60 6.73
C TYR A 78 -4.21 -1.98 6.92
N ILE A 79 -4.72 -2.70 7.91
CA ILE A 79 -4.41 -4.12 8.15
C ILE A 79 -5.59 -4.72 8.91
N HIS A 80 -5.82 -6.02 8.76
CA HIS A 80 -6.93 -6.69 9.44
C HIS A 80 -6.84 -6.56 10.97
N ALA A 81 -7.96 -6.37 11.66
CA ALA A 81 -8.01 -6.17 13.11
C ALA A 81 -7.34 -7.31 13.90
N ALA A 82 -7.50 -8.56 13.42
CA ALA A 82 -6.89 -9.75 14.01
C ALA A 82 -5.34 -9.81 13.89
N ALA A 83 -4.71 -8.90 13.14
CA ALA A 83 -3.25 -8.81 13.07
C ALA A 83 -2.64 -8.26 14.38
N GLU A 84 -3.45 -7.63 15.24
CA GLU A 84 -3.03 -7.03 16.51
C GLU A 84 -1.82 -6.09 16.42
N ALA A 85 -1.64 -5.46 15.25
CA ALA A 85 -0.53 -4.57 14.95
C ALA A 85 -0.46 -3.42 15.96
N LYS A 86 0.75 -3.06 16.41
CA LYS A 86 0.95 -2.02 17.43
C LYS A 86 1.28 -0.63 16.87
N TYR A 87 1.61 -0.55 15.58
CA TYR A 87 1.87 0.72 14.90
C TYR A 87 0.56 1.44 14.53
N ARG A 88 0.63 2.70 14.13
CA ARG A 88 -0.57 3.47 13.73
C ARG A 88 -1.15 2.93 12.43
N HIS A 89 -2.42 2.53 12.47
CA HIS A 89 -3.19 2.04 11.32
C HIS A 89 -4.70 2.23 11.58
N LEU A 90 -5.50 2.08 10.53
CA LEU A 90 -6.95 1.93 10.60
C LEU A 90 -7.27 0.44 10.42
N PRO A 91 -7.75 -0.25 11.47
CA PRO A 91 -8.07 -1.68 11.36
C PRO A 91 -9.23 -1.90 10.39
N VAL A 92 -9.19 -3.03 9.68
CA VAL A 92 -10.29 -3.49 8.83
C VAL A 92 -10.76 -4.87 9.25
N GLU A 93 -12.03 -5.16 8.97
CA GLU A 93 -12.69 -6.44 9.25
C GLU A 93 -13.38 -6.98 8.00
N ASP A 94 -13.92 -8.19 8.09
CA ASP A 94 -14.75 -8.76 7.02
C ASP A 94 -15.91 -7.81 6.66
N GLY A 95 -16.20 -7.72 5.36
CA GLY A 95 -17.23 -6.83 4.82
C GLY A 95 -16.86 -5.34 4.76
N ASN A 96 -15.66 -4.91 5.21
CA ASN A 96 -15.23 -3.53 5.01
C ASN A 96 -14.89 -3.25 3.54
N GLU A 97 -15.25 -2.06 3.07
CA GLU A 97 -14.93 -1.58 1.72
C GLU A 97 -13.92 -0.43 1.79
N LEU A 98 -12.83 -0.54 1.02
CA LEU A 98 -11.84 0.52 0.85
C LEU A 98 -12.05 1.20 -0.50
N ARG A 99 -12.53 2.44 -0.47
CA ARG A 99 -12.81 3.21 -1.69
C ARG A 99 -11.58 3.98 -2.16
N VAL A 100 -11.11 3.72 -3.38
CA VAL A 100 -9.91 4.38 -3.93
C VAL A 100 -10.32 5.26 -5.11
N GLY A 101 -10.75 6.47 -4.80
CA GLY A 101 -11.31 7.37 -5.81
C GLY A 101 -12.67 6.88 -6.30
N THR A 102 -12.75 6.48 -7.57
CA THR A 102 -13.99 5.97 -8.18
C THR A 102 -13.87 4.49 -8.57
N VAL A 103 -12.85 3.80 -8.07
CA VAL A 103 -12.71 2.35 -8.16
C VAL A 103 -12.84 1.73 -6.78
#